data_AF-A0A811UGL0-F1
#
_entry.id   AF-A0A811UGL0-F1
#
_cell.length_a   1.000
_cell.length_b   1.000
_cell.length_c   1.000
_cell.angle_alpha   90.00
_cell.angle_beta   90.00
_cell.angle_gamma   90.00
#
_symmetry.space_group_name_H-M   'P 1'
#
loop_
_entity.id
_entity.type
_entity.pdbx_description
1 polymer ?
#
loop_
_entity_poly.entity_id
_entity_poly.type
_entity_poly.pdbx_seq_one_letter_code
_entity_poly.pdbx_strand_id
1 'polypeptide(L)'
;MIENCQSECHQQHLIKYCNCTLDLLFPPGIYTACKAKDLLCLAKNNERFVYSRRKEEELYVRNYHEGMVCECFRNCYSLNYMADARPSFLSPEVHRNRSYIDLDVHFRFETMMVYRTSLIFGWVDLMVAFGGIAGLFLGCSLISTMELAYFLLVDLPTFILQKYRNKKSKMRQERSTDKARLQNFEIKNNIKKLKQFNIKSQLIQPQSYESLFYNNNKDDSRKLPHITDWQSPL
;
A
#
# COMPACT_ATOMS: atom_id res chain seq x y z
N MET A 1 0.08 38.76 0.30
CA MET A 1 -0.19 40.17 0.06
C MET A 1 -1.44 40.24 -0.79
N ILE A 2 -2.49 40.89 -0.29
CA ILE A 2 -3.79 41.05 -0.96
C ILE A 2 -4.05 42.51 -1.34
N GLU A 3 -3.22 43.42 -0.81
CA GLU A 3 -3.42 44.87 -0.78
C GLU A 3 -3.75 45.44 -2.16
N ASN A 4 -3.00 45.10 -3.22
CA ASN A 4 -3.23 45.63 -4.56
C ASN A 4 -4.66 45.36 -5.07
N CYS A 5 -5.19 44.16 -4.84
CA CYS A 5 -6.56 43.79 -5.22
C CYS A 5 -7.60 44.52 -4.35
N GLN A 6 -7.31 44.69 -3.05
CA GLN A 6 -8.19 45.43 -2.16
C GLN A 6 -8.21 46.94 -2.50
N SER A 7 -7.05 47.55 -2.75
CA SER A 7 -6.94 48.93 -3.25
C SER A 7 -7.71 49.12 -4.56
N GLU A 8 -7.57 48.21 -5.53
CA GLU A 8 -8.35 48.28 -6.78
C GLU A 8 -9.86 48.15 -6.51
N CYS A 9 -10.29 47.19 -5.69
CA CYS A 9 -11.71 47.02 -5.33
C CYS A 9 -12.29 48.28 -4.65
N HIS A 10 -11.55 48.88 -3.71
CA HIS A 10 -11.93 50.14 -3.05
C HIS A 10 -11.98 51.30 -4.06
N GLN A 11 -11.02 51.37 -4.98
CA GLN A 11 -10.98 52.38 -6.05
C GLN A 11 -12.22 52.27 -6.96
N GLN A 12 -12.53 51.06 -7.44
CA GLN A 12 -13.71 50.78 -8.26
C GLN A 12 -15.02 51.18 -7.55
N HIS A 13 -15.12 50.94 -6.24
CA HIS A 13 -16.29 51.36 -5.45
C HIS A 13 -16.37 52.88 -5.25
N LEU A 14 -15.26 53.58 -5.01
CA LEU A 14 -15.24 55.04 -4.94
C LEU A 14 -15.70 55.69 -6.25
N ILE A 15 -15.25 55.15 -7.39
CA ILE A 15 -15.70 55.57 -8.72
C ILE A 15 -17.20 55.28 -8.88
N LYS A 16 -17.67 54.08 -8.52
CA LYS A 16 -19.08 53.67 -8.63
C LYS A 16 -20.06 54.53 -7.84
N TYR A 17 -19.67 55.05 -6.67
CA TYR A 17 -20.56 55.83 -5.79
C TYR A 17 -20.34 57.34 -5.84
N CYS A 18 -19.12 57.82 -6.13
CA CYS A 18 -18.76 59.24 -6.12
C CYS A 18 -18.08 59.74 -7.41
N ASN A 19 -17.90 58.90 -8.43
CA ASN A 19 -17.31 59.23 -9.74
C ASN A 19 -15.92 59.90 -9.67
N CYS A 20 -15.13 59.61 -8.63
CA CYS A 20 -13.78 60.14 -8.47
C CYS A 20 -12.86 59.16 -7.72
N THR A 21 -11.55 59.41 -7.76
CA THR A 21 -10.53 58.59 -7.12
C THR A 21 -9.57 59.41 -6.25
N LEU A 22 -8.74 58.76 -5.43
CA LEU A 22 -7.70 59.41 -4.61
C LEU A 22 -6.33 58.89 -5.05
N ASP A 23 -5.64 59.66 -5.89
CA ASP A 23 -4.34 59.34 -6.50
C ASP A 23 -3.22 59.02 -5.48
N LEU A 24 -3.39 59.42 -4.22
CA LEU A 24 -2.48 59.15 -3.11
C LEU A 24 -2.67 57.74 -2.48
N LEU A 25 -3.85 57.13 -2.63
CA LEU A 25 -4.24 55.89 -1.95
C LEU A 25 -4.41 54.70 -2.89
N PHE A 26 -4.56 54.96 -4.19
CA PHE A 26 -4.95 53.98 -5.20
C PHE A 26 -4.03 54.05 -6.42
N PRO A 27 -3.88 52.95 -7.20
CA PRO A 27 -3.03 52.98 -8.38
C PRO A 27 -3.49 54.02 -9.41
N PRO A 28 -2.55 54.68 -10.11
CA PRO A 28 -2.89 55.71 -11.09
C PRO A 28 -3.72 55.14 -12.24
N GLY A 29 -4.72 55.90 -12.69
CA GLY A 29 -5.66 55.46 -13.72
C GLY A 29 -6.27 56.62 -14.51
N ILE A 30 -7.28 56.32 -15.32
CA ILE A 30 -7.94 57.27 -16.23
C ILE A 30 -9.01 58.12 -15.51
N TYR A 31 -9.26 57.85 -14.21
CA TYR A 31 -10.32 58.45 -13.41
C TYR A 31 -9.92 59.81 -12.84
N THR A 32 -10.89 60.72 -12.66
CA THR A 32 -10.60 62.06 -12.12
C THR A 32 -10.39 62.04 -10.61
N ALA A 33 -9.33 62.68 -10.13
CA ALA A 33 -9.08 62.95 -8.72
C ALA A 33 -10.27 63.66 -8.04
N CYS A 34 -10.65 63.19 -6.85
CA CYS A 34 -11.70 63.80 -6.02
C CYS A 34 -11.29 65.22 -5.58
N LYS A 35 -12.22 66.18 -5.71
CA LYS A 35 -12.02 67.57 -5.26
C LYS A 35 -12.63 67.74 -3.86
N ALA A 36 -12.34 68.86 -3.20
CA ALA A 36 -12.85 69.16 -1.86
C ALA A 36 -14.40 69.07 -1.74
N LYS A 37 -15.13 69.39 -2.82
CA LYS A 37 -16.60 69.21 -2.92
C LYS A 37 -17.05 67.74 -2.87
N ASP A 38 -16.22 66.82 -3.36
CA ASP A 38 -16.56 65.41 -3.53
C ASP A 38 -16.33 64.61 -2.23
N LEU A 39 -15.51 65.15 -1.31
CA LEU A 39 -15.34 64.64 0.06
C LEU A 39 -16.68 64.48 0.81
N LEU A 40 -17.68 65.30 0.49
CA LEU A 40 -19.02 65.23 1.08
C LEU A 40 -19.76 63.94 0.62
N CYS A 41 -19.49 63.46 -0.60
CA CYS A 41 -19.95 62.15 -1.07
C CYS A 41 -19.21 61.00 -0.37
N LEU A 42 -17.89 61.13 -0.15
CA LEU A 42 -17.11 60.13 0.57
C LEU A 42 -17.57 60.00 2.03
N ALA A 43 -17.75 61.12 2.73
CA ALA A 43 -18.26 61.15 4.10
C ALA A 43 -19.66 60.54 4.21
N LYS A 44 -20.57 60.85 3.27
CA LYS A 44 -21.93 60.28 3.25
C LYS A 44 -21.93 58.76 3.06
N ASN A 45 -21.01 58.22 2.27
CA ASN A 45 -20.92 56.78 1.98
C ASN A 45 -19.88 56.05 2.86
N ASN A 46 -19.37 56.71 3.92
CA ASN A 46 -18.22 56.23 4.70
C ASN A 46 -18.44 54.81 5.29
N GLU A 47 -19.61 54.50 5.84
CA GLU A 47 -19.92 53.15 6.35
C GLU A 47 -19.69 52.07 5.29
N ARG A 48 -20.04 52.35 4.03
CA ARG A 48 -19.87 51.39 2.93
C ARG A 48 -18.39 51.17 2.60
N PHE A 49 -17.59 52.23 2.64
CA PHE A 49 -16.16 52.18 2.31
C PHE A 49 -15.28 51.65 3.44
N VAL A 50 -15.74 51.71 4.70
CA VAL A 50 -15.04 51.14 5.87
C VAL A 50 -15.11 49.61 5.88
N TYR A 51 -16.20 49.00 5.41
CA TYR A 51 -16.42 47.56 5.48
C TYR A 51 -16.29 46.85 4.12
N SER A 52 -15.16 46.18 3.88
CA SER A 52 -14.97 45.24 2.76
C SER A 52 -15.19 43.79 3.18
N ARG A 53 -15.85 42.97 2.35
CA ARG A 53 -16.11 41.54 2.59
C ARG A 53 -15.74 40.69 1.37
N ARG A 54 -15.47 39.40 1.57
CA ARG A 54 -15.50 38.42 0.49
C ARG A 54 -16.90 37.84 0.34
N LYS A 55 -17.27 37.55 -0.90
CA LYS A 55 -18.55 36.94 -1.31
C LYS A 55 -18.87 35.62 -0.60
N GLU A 56 -17.84 34.84 -0.26
CA GLU A 56 -17.94 33.59 0.49
C GLU A 56 -18.41 33.81 1.94
N GLU A 57 -18.12 34.98 2.53
CA GLU A 57 -18.39 35.30 3.94
C GLU A 57 -19.87 35.68 4.16
N GLU A 58 -20.61 36.05 3.11
CA GLU A 58 -22.04 36.39 3.16
C GLU A 58 -22.92 35.24 3.67
N LEU A 59 -22.52 33.99 3.41
CA LEU A 59 -23.23 32.79 3.84
C LEU A 59 -23.06 32.47 5.34
N TYR A 60 -21.99 32.99 5.97
CA TYR A 60 -21.59 32.61 7.33
C TYR A 60 -21.65 33.78 8.32
N VAL A 61 -21.51 35.03 7.86
CA VAL A 61 -21.47 36.23 8.70
C VAL A 61 -22.72 37.07 8.47
N ARG A 62 -23.69 36.99 9.39
CA ARG A 62 -24.81 37.93 9.43
C ARG A 62 -24.30 39.34 9.74
N ASN A 63 -24.33 40.21 8.75
CA ASN A 63 -23.84 41.57 8.83
C ASN A 63 -25.01 42.57 8.92
N TYR A 64 -24.86 43.62 9.74
CA TYR A 64 -25.89 44.66 9.93
C TYR A 64 -25.69 45.92 9.08
N HIS A 65 -24.49 46.09 8.47
CA HIS A 65 -24.14 47.25 7.65
C HIS A 65 -23.98 46.86 6.17
N GLU A 66 -24.36 47.75 5.26
CA GLU A 66 -23.94 47.66 3.85
C GLU A 66 -22.43 47.90 3.71
N GLY A 67 -21.77 47.13 2.85
CA GLY A 67 -20.33 47.21 2.62
C GLY A 67 -19.97 47.04 1.14
N MET A 68 -18.67 46.97 0.86
CA MET A 68 -18.10 46.58 -0.42
C MET A 68 -17.89 45.07 -0.47
N VAL A 69 -18.10 44.46 -1.64
CA VAL A 69 -17.78 43.04 -1.88
C VAL A 69 -16.58 42.98 -2.81
N CYS A 70 -15.51 42.33 -2.35
CA CYS A 70 -14.24 42.21 -3.04
C CYS A 70 -13.87 40.73 -3.21
N GLU A 71 -13.84 40.23 -4.45
CA GLU A 71 -13.49 38.83 -4.78
C GLU A 71 -11.96 38.62 -4.84
N CYS A 72 -11.25 39.08 -3.80
CA CYS A 72 -9.79 39.00 -3.73
C CYS A 72 -9.31 37.68 -3.11
N PHE A 73 -8.45 36.97 -3.84
CA PHE A 73 -7.76 35.77 -3.37
C PHE A 73 -6.37 36.09 -2.78
N ARG A 74 -5.81 35.19 -1.97
CA ARG A 74 -4.42 35.31 -1.50
C ARG A 74 -3.45 34.73 -2.53
N ASN A 75 -2.47 35.53 -2.95
CA ASN A 75 -1.37 35.08 -3.83
C ASN A 75 -0.69 33.83 -3.27
N CYS A 76 -0.39 32.85 -4.13
CA CYS A 76 0.33 31.61 -3.77
C CYS A 76 1.73 31.88 -3.19
N TYR A 77 2.34 33.00 -3.59
CA TYR A 77 3.59 33.50 -3.04
C TYR A 77 3.32 34.81 -2.28
N SER A 78 3.70 34.86 -1.00
CA SER A 78 3.62 36.08 -0.20
C SER A 78 4.79 36.20 0.76
N LEU A 79 5.54 37.29 0.63
CA LEU A 79 6.52 37.71 1.61
C LEU A 79 5.84 38.66 2.61
N ASN A 80 6.09 38.45 3.90
CA ASN A 80 5.55 39.28 4.97
C ASN A 80 6.70 39.59 5.94
N TYR A 81 7.01 40.88 6.12
CA TYR A 81 8.04 41.31 7.07
C TYR A 81 7.39 41.60 8.43
N MET A 82 7.90 40.98 9.49
CA MET A 82 7.49 41.28 10.87
C MET A 82 8.49 42.28 11.47
N ALA A 83 8.06 43.54 11.60
CA ALA A 83 8.84 44.59 12.25
C ALA A 83 8.50 44.67 13.76
N ASP A 84 9.51 44.91 14.58
CA ASP A 84 9.40 45.12 16.04
C ASP A 84 10.12 46.43 16.38
N ALA A 85 9.37 47.48 16.71
CA ALA A 85 9.91 48.81 16.94
C ALA A 85 10.36 48.98 18.40
N ARG A 86 11.66 49.16 18.62
CA ARG A 86 12.25 49.35 19.95
C ARG A 86 12.75 50.78 20.13
N PRO A 87 12.28 51.54 21.14
CA PRO A 87 12.77 52.88 21.37
C PRO A 87 14.22 52.83 21.90
N SER A 88 15.14 53.46 21.17
CA SER A 88 16.49 53.76 21.63
C SER A 88 16.51 55.07 22.41
N PHE A 89 17.41 55.18 23.40
CA PHE A 89 17.60 56.43 24.14
C PHE A 89 18.66 57.29 23.45
N LEU A 90 18.23 58.35 22.74
CA LEU A 90 19.15 59.33 22.15
C LEU A 90 19.89 60.12 23.24
N SER A 91 21.16 60.45 22.98
CA SER A 91 22.01 61.27 23.86
C SER A 91 21.29 62.55 24.35
N PRO A 92 21.43 62.94 25.63
CA PRO A 92 20.76 64.12 26.20
C PRO A 92 21.10 65.45 25.49
N GLU A 93 22.20 65.49 24.74
CA GLU A 93 22.57 66.65 23.91
C GLU A 93 21.69 66.75 22.66
N VAL A 94 21.46 65.62 21.98
CA VAL A 94 20.58 65.51 20.80
C VAL A 94 19.12 65.69 21.21
N HIS A 95 18.74 65.17 22.38
CA HIS A 95 17.40 65.28 22.97
C HIS A 95 16.92 66.73 23.19
N ARG A 96 17.83 67.71 23.13
CA ARG A 96 17.52 69.15 23.18
C ARG A 96 16.89 69.66 21.88
N ASN A 97 17.19 69.05 20.74
CA ASN A 97 16.60 69.36 19.43
C ASN A 97 15.39 68.45 19.17
N ARG A 98 14.18 68.98 19.41
CA ARG A 98 12.88 68.29 19.20
C ARG A 98 12.55 67.95 17.73
N SER A 99 13.44 68.24 16.79
CA SER A 99 13.30 68.03 15.35
C SER A 99 14.16 66.89 14.79
N TYR A 100 14.97 66.23 15.62
CA TYR A 100 15.77 65.08 15.21
C TYR A 100 15.09 63.76 15.58
N ILE A 101 15.01 62.84 14.62
CA ILE A 101 14.51 61.48 14.79
C ILE A 101 15.57 60.56 14.17
N ASP A 102 16.05 59.60 14.95
CA ASP A 102 16.92 58.52 14.46
C ASP A 102 16.09 57.28 14.19
N LEU A 103 16.40 56.55 13.11
CA LEU A 103 15.65 55.37 12.68
C LEU A 103 16.59 54.37 12.00
N ASP A 104 17.14 53.47 12.82
CA ASP A 104 17.84 52.28 12.34
C ASP A 104 16.82 51.21 11.90
N VAL A 105 17.04 50.62 10.72
CA VAL A 105 16.20 49.60 10.11
C VAL A 105 17.08 48.47 9.58
N HIS A 106 17.32 47.46 10.42
CA HIS A 106 18.11 46.28 10.11
C HIS A 106 17.29 44.99 10.23
N PHE A 107 17.72 43.93 9.55
CA PHE A 107 17.19 42.59 9.79
C PHE A 107 17.77 42.00 11.08
N ARG A 108 16.89 41.51 11.97
CA ARG A 108 17.30 40.86 13.23
C ARG A 108 18.10 39.56 13.02
N PHE A 109 17.90 38.90 11.88
CA PHE A 109 18.57 37.66 11.48
C PHE A 109 18.83 37.69 9.96
N GLU A 110 19.90 37.06 9.51
CA GLU A 110 20.26 36.94 8.09
C GLU A 110 19.42 35.89 7.32
N THR A 111 18.51 35.20 8.01
CA THR A 111 17.69 34.10 7.47
C THR A 111 16.20 34.43 7.48
N MET A 112 15.45 33.85 6.54
CA MET A 112 13.99 33.98 6.45
C MET A 112 13.27 32.66 6.72
N MET A 113 12.11 32.71 7.37
CA MET A 113 11.22 31.56 7.53
C MET A 113 10.34 31.39 6.28
N VAL A 114 10.43 30.23 5.62
CA VAL A 114 9.65 29.91 4.43
C VAL A 114 8.61 28.85 4.74
N TYR A 115 7.34 29.21 4.68
CA TYR A 115 6.21 28.27 4.79
C TYR A 115 5.78 27.83 3.38
N ARG A 116 5.66 26.51 3.17
CA ARG A 116 5.21 25.92 1.90
C ARG A 116 4.15 24.86 2.17
N THR A 117 2.97 25.03 1.59
CA THR A 117 1.95 23.97 1.51
C THR A 117 2.23 23.08 0.30
N SER A 118 2.13 21.77 0.47
CA SER A 118 2.22 20.77 -0.59
C SER A 118 1.05 19.79 -0.51
N LEU A 119 0.69 19.19 -1.63
CA LEU A 119 -0.26 18.07 -1.64
C LEU A 119 0.38 16.87 -0.90
N ILE A 120 -0.37 16.25 0.01
CA ILE A 120 0.10 15.09 0.81
C ILE A 120 -0.04 13.78 0.02
N PHE A 121 -0.96 13.73 -0.95
CA PHE A 121 -1.27 12.56 -1.73
C PHE A 121 -1.62 12.98 -3.16
N GLY A 122 -0.89 12.45 -4.14
CA GLY A 122 -1.06 12.72 -5.57
C GLY A 122 -1.50 11.49 -6.36
N TRP A 123 -1.74 11.68 -7.66
CA TRP A 123 -2.15 10.62 -8.58
C TRP A 123 -1.12 9.48 -8.71
N VAL A 124 0.17 9.78 -8.51
CA VAL A 124 1.24 8.77 -8.50
C VAL A 124 1.14 7.89 -7.25
N ASP A 125 0.92 8.49 -6.07
CA ASP A 125 0.79 7.76 -4.80
C ASP A 125 -0.47 6.87 -4.81
N LEU A 126 -1.56 7.36 -5.41
CA LEU A 126 -2.78 6.60 -5.68
C LEU A 126 -2.51 5.41 -6.62
N MET A 127 -1.75 5.60 -7.69
CA MET A 127 -1.36 4.53 -8.61
C MET A 127 -0.46 3.48 -7.93
N VAL A 128 0.49 3.91 -7.08
CA VAL A 128 1.36 3.02 -6.30
C VAL A 128 0.55 2.21 -5.28
N ALA A 129 -0.39 2.83 -4.58
CA ALA A 129 -1.26 2.15 -3.61
C ALA A 129 -2.15 1.09 -4.29
N PHE A 130 -2.81 1.42 -5.40
CA PHE A 130 -3.60 0.45 -6.16
C PHE A 130 -2.72 -0.65 -6.79
N GLY A 131 -1.55 -0.30 -7.30
CA GLY A 131 -0.59 -1.26 -7.86
C GLY A 131 -0.09 -2.28 -6.85
N GLY A 132 0.21 -1.84 -5.61
CA GLY A 132 0.61 -2.74 -4.52
C GLY A 132 -0.51 -3.72 -4.11
N ILE A 133 -1.75 -3.23 -3.98
CA ILE A 133 -2.91 -4.06 -3.62
C ILE A 133 -3.23 -5.06 -4.74
N ALA A 134 -3.28 -4.60 -6.00
CA ALA A 134 -3.54 -5.47 -7.15
C ALA A 134 -2.42 -6.51 -7.35
N GLY A 135 -1.16 -6.10 -7.16
CA GLY A 135 0.01 -6.99 -7.23
C GLY A 135 -0.03 -8.11 -6.19
N LEU A 136 -0.47 -7.81 -4.96
CA LEU A 136 -0.65 -8.82 -3.90
C LEU A 136 -1.70 -9.87 -4.31
N PHE A 137 -2.89 -9.42 -4.75
CA PHE A 137 -3.95 -10.33 -5.19
C PHE A 137 -3.51 -11.19 -6.39
N LEU A 138 -2.92 -10.59 -7.42
CA LEU A 138 -2.44 -11.31 -8.60
C LEU A 138 -1.31 -12.29 -8.25
N GLY A 139 -0.41 -11.93 -7.34
CA GLY A 139 0.65 -12.82 -6.84
C GLY A 139 0.09 -14.08 -6.16
N CYS A 140 -0.85 -13.90 -5.23
CA CYS A 140 -1.53 -15.01 -4.56
C CYS A 140 -2.31 -15.89 -5.55
N SER A 141 -3.04 -15.28 -6.50
CA SER A 141 -3.76 -16.02 -7.54
C SER A 141 -2.83 -16.81 -8.46
N LEU A 142 -1.67 -16.26 -8.83
CA LEU A 142 -0.69 -16.93 -9.70
C LEU A 142 -0.05 -18.13 -9.00
N ILE A 143 0.34 -18.00 -7.72
CA ILE A 143 0.91 -19.10 -6.93
C ILE A 143 -0.11 -20.25 -6.82
N SER A 144 -1.36 -19.95 -6.43
CA SER A 144 -2.43 -20.96 -6.34
C SER A 144 -2.76 -21.60 -7.69
N THR A 145 -2.71 -20.84 -8.79
CA THR A 145 -2.90 -21.38 -10.14
C THR A 145 -1.76 -22.31 -10.56
N MET A 146 -0.52 -21.98 -10.20
CA MET A 146 0.66 -22.82 -10.47
C MET A 146 0.61 -24.14 -9.68
N GLU A 147 0.22 -24.08 -8.41
CA GLU A 147 0.00 -25.25 -7.56
C GLU A 147 -1.10 -26.16 -8.14
N LEU A 148 -2.25 -25.59 -8.50
CA LEU A 148 -3.33 -26.34 -9.15
C LEU A 148 -2.87 -26.98 -10.47
N ALA A 149 -2.13 -26.26 -11.30
CA ALA A 149 -1.58 -26.79 -12.55
C ALA A 149 -0.61 -27.97 -12.30
N TYR A 150 0.22 -27.90 -11.25
CA TYR A 150 1.10 -29.01 -10.86
C TYR A 150 0.30 -30.27 -10.48
N PHE A 151 -0.68 -30.14 -9.57
CA PHE A 151 -1.53 -31.27 -9.16
C PHE A 151 -2.28 -31.90 -10.34
N LEU A 152 -2.78 -31.09 -11.27
CA LEU A 152 -3.50 -31.57 -12.46
C LEU A 152 -2.60 -32.26 -13.48
N LEU A 153 -1.36 -31.78 -13.68
CA LEU A 153 -0.44 -32.27 -14.72
C LEU A 153 0.51 -33.38 -14.26
N VAL A 154 0.80 -33.49 -12.96
CA VAL A 154 1.75 -34.47 -12.40
C VAL A 154 1.04 -35.54 -11.57
N ASP A 155 0.27 -35.13 -10.56
CA ASP A 155 -0.28 -36.07 -9.58
C ASP A 155 -1.49 -36.83 -10.12
N LEU A 156 -2.46 -36.16 -10.76
CA LEU A 156 -3.59 -36.87 -11.40
C LEU A 156 -3.16 -37.97 -12.39
N PRO A 157 -2.30 -37.74 -13.40
CA PRO A 157 -1.91 -38.79 -14.32
C PRO A 157 -1.08 -39.90 -13.65
N THR A 158 -0.22 -39.59 -12.66
CA THR A 158 0.53 -40.63 -11.95
C THR A 158 -0.39 -41.50 -11.07
N PHE A 159 -1.35 -40.92 -10.35
CA PHE A 159 -2.38 -41.68 -9.63
C PHE A 159 -3.25 -42.53 -10.57
N ILE A 160 -3.68 -42.00 -11.72
CA ILE A 160 -4.45 -42.75 -12.72
C ILE A 160 -3.63 -43.91 -13.29
N LEU A 161 -2.36 -43.68 -13.64
CA LEU A 161 -1.44 -44.71 -14.14
C LEU A 161 -1.18 -45.79 -13.08
N GLN A 162 -0.96 -45.44 -11.81
CA GLN A 162 -0.84 -46.40 -10.71
C GLN A 162 -2.12 -47.22 -10.54
N LYS A 163 -3.30 -46.58 -10.51
CA LYS A 163 -4.60 -47.25 -10.36
C LYS A 163 -4.88 -48.21 -11.52
N TYR A 164 -4.52 -47.83 -12.75
CA TYR A 164 -4.63 -48.69 -13.93
C TYR A 164 -3.62 -49.85 -13.90
N ARG A 165 -2.36 -49.61 -13.48
CA ARG A 165 -1.34 -50.65 -13.27
C ARG A 165 -1.76 -51.66 -12.20
N ASN A 166 -2.34 -51.20 -11.09
CA ASN A 166 -2.82 -52.06 -10.00
C ASN A 166 -4.06 -52.87 -10.40
N LYS A 167 -4.96 -52.32 -11.22
CA LYS A 167 -6.05 -53.10 -11.83
C LYS A 167 -5.51 -54.16 -12.81
N LYS A 168 -4.48 -53.81 -13.60
CA LYS A 168 -3.83 -54.71 -14.57
C LYS A 168 -2.99 -55.82 -13.92
N SER A 169 -2.34 -55.57 -12.77
CA SER A 169 -1.62 -56.60 -12.01
C SER A 169 -2.59 -57.58 -11.37
N LYS A 170 -3.65 -57.10 -10.72
CA LYS A 170 -4.69 -57.95 -10.11
C LYS A 170 -5.34 -58.90 -11.15
N MET A 171 -5.76 -58.35 -12.30
CA MET A 171 -6.30 -59.12 -13.43
C MET A 171 -5.29 -60.13 -14.02
N ARG A 172 -3.97 -59.87 -13.95
CA ARG A 172 -2.93 -60.85 -14.33
C ARG A 172 -2.80 -61.97 -13.30
N GLN A 173 -2.86 -61.63 -12.01
CA GLN A 173 -2.65 -62.57 -10.90
C GLN A 173 -3.84 -63.52 -10.69
N GLU A 174 -5.06 -63.04 -10.90
CA GLU A 174 -6.26 -63.89 -11.00
C GLU A 174 -6.11 -64.90 -12.15
N ARG A 175 -5.73 -64.42 -13.34
CA ARG A 175 -5.52 -65.28 -14.54
C ARG A 175 -4.36 -66.29 -14.39
N SER A 176 -3.33 -66.03 -13.58
CA SER A 176 -2.33 -67.05 -13.23
C SER A 176 -2.83 -68.04 -12.17
N THR A 177 -3.65 -67.59 -11.24
CA THR A 177 -4.23 -68.45 -10.18
C THR A 177 -5.20 -69.48 -10.76
N ASP A 178 -6.03 -69.08 -11.73
CA ASP A 178 -6.95 -70.02 -12.39
C ASP A 178 -6.23 -71.05 -13.26
N LYS A 179 -5.14 -70.66 -13.94
CA LYS A 179 -4.26 -71.62 -14.64
C LYS A 179 -3.65 -72.63 -13.66
N ALA A 180 -3.12 -72.17 -12.53
CA ALA A 180 -2.57 -73.04 -11.50
C ALA A 180 -3.65 -73.97 -10.88
N ARG A 181 -4.91 -73.51 -10.76
CA ARG A 181 -6.04 -74.35 -10.33
C ARG A 181 -6.36 -75.44 -11.34
N LEU A 182 -6.45 -75.13 -12.64
CA LEU A 182 -6.69 -76.12 -13.70
C LEU A 182 -5.62 -77.21 -13.69
N GLN A 183 -4.35 -76.81 -13.67
CA GLN A 183 -3.21 -77.72 -13.71
C GLN A 183 -3.14 -78.63 -12.47
N ASN A 184 -3.47 -78.10 -11.28
CA ASN A 184 -3.61 -78.90 -10.06
C ASN A 184 -4.79 -79.89 -10.11
N PHE A 185 -5.86 -79.57 -10.85
CA PHE A 185 -7.01 -80.46 -11.03
C PHE A 185 -6.65 -81.64 -11.95
N GLU A 186 -5.94 -81.37 -13.05
CA GLU A 186 -5.38 -82.40 -13.95
C GLU A 186 -4.42 -83.33 -13.21
N ILE A 187 -3.47 -82.77 -12.44
CA ILE A 187 -2.53 -83.55 -11.62
C ILE A 187 -3.26 -84.44 -10.62
N LYS A 188 -4.29 -83.93 -9.92
CA LYS A 188 -5.11 -84.75 -9.00
C LYS A 188 -5.86 -85.88 -9.70
N ASN A 189 -6.37 -85.65 -10.91
CA ASN A 189 -7.06 -86.68 -11.69
C ASN A 189 -6.09 -87.75 -12.21
N ASN A 190 -4.89 -87.36 -12.65
CA ASN A 190 -3.83 -88.29 -13.05
C ASN A 190 -3.32 -89.12 -11.85
N ILE A 191 -3.16 -88.53 -10.67
CA ILE A 191 -2.81 -89.26 -9.43
C ILE A 191 -3.92 -90.23 -9.00
N LYS A 192 -5.20 -89.86 -9.12
CA LYS A 192 -6.32 -90.81 -8.91
C LYS A 192 -6.23 -92.00 -9.86
N LYS A 193 -6.00 -91.75 -11.15
CA LYS A 193 -5.87 -92.79 -12.18
C LYS A 193 -4.69 -93.74 -11.90
N LEU A 194 -3.54 -93.20 -11.48
CA LEU A 194 -2.38 -93.98 -11.03
C LEU A 194 -2.67 -94.84 -9.79
N LYS A 195 -3.35 -94.29 -8.77
CA LYS A 195 -3.74 -95.07 -7.58
C LYS A 195 -4.73 -96.19 -7.91
N GLN A 196 -5.62 -95.98 -8.88
CA GLN A 196 -6.58 -97.00 -9.32
C GLN A 196 -5.94 -98.15 -10.13
N PHE A 197 -4.77 -97.92 -10.75
CA PHE A 197 -4.00 -98.97 -11.44
C PHE A 197 -3.12 -99.81 -10.49
N ASN A 198 -2.74 -99.30 -9.31
CA ASN A 198 -1.75 -99.94 -8.44
C ASN A 198 -2.35 -100.74 -7.26
N ILE A 199 -3.41 -101.53 -7.53
CA ILE A 199 -3.98 -102.49 -6.57
C ILE A 199 -3.99 -103.91 -7.18
N LYS A 200 -2.85 -104.36 -7.75
CA LYS A 200 -2.68 -105.77 -8.16
C LYS A 200 -1.24 -106.33 -8.30
N SER A 201 -0.32 -105.98 -7.41
CA SER A 201 0.94 -106.72 -7.21
C SER A 201 1.52 -106.49 -5.80
N GLN A 202 2.37 -107.40 -5.30
CA GLN A 202 2.74 -107.50 -3.88
C GLN A 202 4.24 -107.25 -3.60
N LEU A 203 4.52 -106.98 -2.31
CA LEU A 203 5.66 -107.46 -1.50
C LEU A 203 7.04 -106.77 -1.55
N ILE A 204 7.73 -106.91 -0.40
CA ILE A 204 9.17 -106.71 -0.07
C ILE A 204 9.62 -105.30 0.39
N GLN A 205 10.26 -105.31 1.57
CA GLN A 205 11.16 -104.33 2.21
C GLN A 205 12.55 -105.04 2.36
N PRO A 206 13.72 -104.38 2.57
CA PRO A 206 13.95 -103.35 3.62
C PRO A 206 15.09 -102.31 3.36
N GLN A 207 15.55 -101.65 4.45
CA GLN A 207 16.91 -101.12 4.75
C GLN A 207 17.45 -99.73 4.27
N SER A 208 17.34 -98.73 5.19
CA SER A 208 18.42 -97.99 5.92
C SER A 208 19.56 -97.13 5.27
N TYR A 209 19.82 -95.96 5.91
CA TYR A 209 21.07 -95.15 6.07
C TYR A 209 21.64 -94.39 4.83
N GLU A 210 22.28 -93.19 4.84
CA GLU A 210 22.69 -92.08 5.77
C GLU A 210 22.91 -90.76 4.92
N SER A 211 23.14 -89.51 5.38
CA SER A 211 22.83 -88.77 6.63
C SER A 211 22.99 -87.22 6.51
N LEU A 212 24.23 -86.69 6.60
CA LEU A 212 24.71 -85.27 6.54
C LEU A 212 23.64 -84.15 6.70
N PHE A 213 23.43 -83.51 7.87
CA PHE A 213 24.33 -82.66 8.70
C PHE A 213 24.95 -81.45 7.93
N TYR A 214 25.17 -80.27 8.52
CA TYR A 214 25.30 -79.90 9.95
C TYR A 214 24.69 -78.50 10.25
N ASN A 215 24.23 -78.25 11.48
CA ASN A 215 23.70 -76.94 11.94
C ASN A 215 24.82 -76.09 12.58
N ASN A 216 24.65 -74.76 12.69
CA ASN A 216 24.91 -74.12 13.98
C ASN A 216 24.19 -72.78 14.20
N ASN A 217 23.66 -72.63 15.42
CA ASN A 217 23.17 -71.37 15.99
C ASN A 217 24.35 -70.68 16.76
N LYS A 218 24.23 -69.61 17.57
CA LYS A 218 23.09 -68.93 18.21
C LYS A 218 23.54 -67.57 18.79
N ASP A 219 22.60 -66.66 19.07
CA ASP A 219 22.62 -65.61 20.13
C ASP A 219 23.76 -64.55 20.15
N ASP A 220 23.64 -63.37 20.82
CA ASP A 220 22.50 -62.52 21.22
C ASP A 220 23.05 -61.15 21.75
N SER A 221 22.15 -60.18 22.00
CA SER A 221 22.25 -59.13 23.04
C SER A 221 22.85 -57.73 22.75
N ARG A 222 21.92 -56.81 22.45
CA ARG A 222 21.60 -55.58 23.25
C ARG A 222 22.42 -54.25 23.12
N LYS A 223 21.63 -53.21 22.74
CA LYS A 223 21.51 -51.81 23.26
C LYS A 223 22.24 -50.63 22.59
N LEU A 224 21.52 -49.49 22.59
CA LEU A 224 21.91 -48.10 22.24
C LEU A 224 22.57 -47.37 23.44
N PRO A 225 23.32 -46.27 23.22
CA PRO A 225 22.78 -44.88 23.22
C PRO A 225 22.94 -44.18 21.84
N HIS A 226 22.35 -43.02 21.43
CA HIS A 226 21.54 -41.93 22.02
C HIS A 226 22.28 -40.56 22.18
N ILE A 227 21.94 -39.56 21.33
CA ILE A 227 22.15 -38.08 21.47
C ILE A 227 23.62 -37.58 21.43
N THR A 228 24.03 -36.45 20.81
CA THR A 228 23.48 -35.47 19.81
C THR A 228 24.66 -34.78 19.09
N ASP A 229 24.43 -33.97 18.05
CA ASP A 229 24.66 -32.49 18.11
C ASP A 229 24.43 -31.77 16.76
N TRP A 230 24.24 -30.45 16.84
CA TRP A 230 24.01 -29.53 15.71
C TRP A 230 25.26 -28.69 15.45
N GLN A 231 25.67 -28.52 14.18
CA GLN A 231 26.28 -27.24 13.76
C GLN A 231 26.28 -26.99 12.25
N SER A 232 25.59 -25.92 11.87
CA SER A 232 25.97 -24.96 10.83
C SER A 232 26.66 -23.76 11.56
N PRO A 233 27.30 -22.76 10.88
CA PRO A 233 27.19 -22.42 9.46
C PRO A 233 28.49 -22.12 8.70
N LEU A 234 28.35 -22.00 7.38
CA LEU A 234 29.02 -21.04 6.50
C LEU A 234 28.04 -20.67 5.36
#